data_AF-A0AAX2I9S5-F1
#
_entry.id   AF-A0AAX2I9S5-F1
#
_cell.length_a   1.000
_cell.length_b   1.000
_cell.length_c   1.000
_cell.angle_alpha   90.00
_cell.angle_beta   90.00
_cell.angle_gamma   90.00
#
_symmetry.space_group_name_H-M   'P 1'
#
loop_
_entity.id
_entity.type
_entity.pdbx_description
1 polymer ?
#
loop_
_entity_poly.entity_id
_entity_poly.type
_entity_poly.pdbx_seq_one_letter_code
_entity_poly.pdbx_strand_id
1 'polypeptide(L)'
;MAKRKNYPISNAQNSIVRSILNNISEKMGTLDGSTMENILKYFNYKCAYTGKKLKKEEVVFDHLIPCNRKYGGLYLAGNLVPTSKEINAKKSGKDFIEFINDERNNDLFPKEKKQEVIDRLKEYQKDFEYPKDIVTKDFTNRLAEIYSEVEGIINTYVLEFLYTEPPKAEKELDLNKNVLESFEKNLIVNEKLKVKRRVPKWLKDTHQQNSIILLAFLKLYEKSNEVSVEQLEEEVAKNKGFHKNFQGNFKPMTEIYDNNHGKVFEVYYKGQQRMVKLWSNTEKIVLAAYKEYKQQ
;
A
#
# COMPACT_ATOMS: atom_id res chain seq x y z
N MET A 1 33.90 -0.32 -19.19
CA MET A 1 33.24 0.90 -18.69
C MET A 1 31.74 0.65 -18.62
N ALA A 2 31.16 0.53 -17.42
CA ALA A 2 29.71 0.56 -17.29
C ALA A 2 29.20 1.93 -17.74
N LYS A 3 28.22 1.99 -18.65
CA LYS A 3 27.52 3.25 -18.97
C LYS A 3 27.03 3.83 -17.64
N ARG A 4 27.40 5.07 -17.32
CA ARG A 4 26.85 5.82 -16.18
C ARG A 4 25.35 6.04 -16.40
N LYS A 5 24.52 5.02 -16.11
CA LYS A 5 23.15 5.27 -15.71
C LYS A 5 23.24 5.77 -14.28
N ASN A 6 23.20 7.09 -14.11
CA ASN A 6 23.06 7.69 -12.80
C ASN A 6 21.64 7.34 -12.34
N TYR A 7 21.51 6.56 -11.27
CA TYR A 7 20.24 6.33 -10.59
C TYR A 7 20.28 7.13 -9.29
N PRO A 8 19.73 8.37 -9.28
CA PRO A 8 19.74 9.21 -8.09
C PRO A 8 19.02 8.51 -6.94
N ILE A 9 19.60 8.58 -5.73
CA ILE A 9 18.98 8.09 -4.50
C ILE A 9 17.58 8.69 -4.33
N SER A 10 17.40 9.94 -4.75
CA SER A 10 16.11 10.65 -4.75
C SER A 10 14.99 9.93 -5.50
N ASN A 11 15.29 9.09 -6.50
CA ASN A 11 14.25 8.29 -7.15
C ASN A 11 13.66 7.24 -6.21
N ALA A 12 14.51 6.54 -5.46
CA ALA A 12 14.07 5.55 -4.46
C ALA A 12 13.32 6.25 -3.31
N GLN A 13 13.89 7.33 -2.78
CA GLN A 13 13.28 8.10 -1.70
C GLN A 13 11.87 8.62 -2.09
N ASN A 14 11.74 9.22 -3.29
CA ASN A 14 10.45 9.70 -3.78
C ASN A 14 9.46 8.56 -4.04
N SER A 15 9.92 7.41 -4.51
CA SER A 15 9.05 6.25 -4.76
C SER A 15 8.44 5.71 -3.47
N ILE A 16 9.22 5.65 -2.39
CA ILE A 16 8.74 5.23 -1.06
C ILE A 16 7.68 6.20 -0.53
N VAL A 17 7.96 7.52 -0.58
CA VAL A 17 7.00 8.54 -0.15
C VAL A 17 5.69 8.43 -0.94
N ARG A 18 5.75 8.31 -2.27
CA ARG A 18 4.55 8.15 -3.11
C ARG A 18 3.79 6.87 -2.80
N SER A 19 4.50 5.78 -2.53
CA SER A 19 3.89 4.50 -2.15
C SER A 19 3.11 4.63 -0.84
N ILE A 20 3.67 5.28 0.17
CA ILE A 20 3.00 5.54 1.45
C ILE A 20 1.71 6.34 1.22
N LEU A 21 1.81 7.47 0.50
CA LEU A 21 0.66 8.34 0.22
C LEU A 21 -0.42 7.60 -0.57
N ASN A 22 -0.06 6.80 -1.58
CA ASN A 22 -1.01 5.99 -2.34
C ASN A 22 -1.69 4.93 -1.48
N ASN A 23 -0.94 4.21 -0.65
CA ASN A 23 -1.51 3.17 0.23
C ASN A 23 -2.46 3.76 1.30
N ILE A 24 -2.18 4.97 1.79
CA ILE A 24 -3.11 5.69 2.66
C ILE A 24 -4.37 6.05 1.85
N SER A 25 -4.19 6.61 0.66
CA SER A 25 -5.30 7.02 -0.22
C SER A 25 -6.23 5.83 -0.51
N GLU A 26 -5.69 4.68 -0.95
CA GLU A 26 -6.46 3.45 -1.22
C GLU A 26 -7.27 2.96 -0.03
N LYS A 27 -6.79 3.18 1.20
CA LYS A 27 -7.53 2.80 2.42
C LYS A 27 -8.67 3.76 2.75
N MET A 28 -8.58 5.00 2.29
CA MET A 28 -9.58 6.04 2.53
C MET A 28 -10.65 6.08 1.44
N GLY A 29 -10.27 5.81 0.19
CA GLY A 29 -11.17 5.76 -0.95
C GLY A 29 -10.39 5.64 -2.25
N THR A 30 -10.99 5.05 -3.27
CA THR A 30 -10.36 4.93 -4.60
C THR A 30 -11.00 5.90 -5.58
N LEU A 31 -10.14 6.54 -6.39
CA LEU A 31 -10.57 7.23 -7.60
C LEU A 31 -10.98 6.17 -8.62
N ASP A 32 -12.23 6.19 -9.06
CA ASP A 32 -12.70 5.37 -10.18
C ASP A 32 -12.77 6.18 -11.48
N GLY A 33 -13.07 5.51 -12.60
CA GLY A 33 -13.17 6.17 -13.91
C GLY A 33 -14.26 7.25 -14.00
N SER A 34 -15.29 7.20 -13.15
CA SER A 34 -16.36 8.20 -13.12
C SER A 34 -15.93 9.49 -12.40
N THR A 35 -14.93 9.38 -11.53
CA THR A 35 -14.45 10.47 -10.68
C THR A 35 -13.95 11.66 -11.49
N MET A 36 -13.19 11.42 -12.56
CA MET A 36 -12.63 12.49 -13.40
C MET A 36 -13.71 13.30 -14.12
N GLU A 37 -14.76 12.62 -14.59
CA GLU A 37 -15.90 13.27 -15.25
C GLU A 37 -16.73 14.10 -14.25
N ASN A 38 -16.93 13.59 -13.03
CA ASN A 38 -17.63 14.32 -11.97
C ASN A 38 -16.87 15.60 -11.58
N ILE A 39 -15.55 15.52 -11.49
CA ILE A 39 -14.69 16.69 -11.24
C ILE A 39 -14.80 17.71 -12.39
N LEU A 40 -14.75 17.26 -13.66
CA LEU A 40 -14.92 18.16 -14.80
C LEU A 40 -16.29 18.85 -14.81
N LYS A 41 -17.36 18.12 -14.50
CA LYS A 41 -18.72 18.67 -14.37
C LYS A 41 -18.81 19.70 -13.26
N TYR A 42 -18.21 19.42 -12.09
CA TYR A 42 -18.18 20.36 -10.97
C TYR A 42 -17.57 21.71 -11.37
N PHE A 43 -16.45 21.69 -12.10
CA PHE A 43 -15.80 22.90 -12.59
C PHE A 43 -16.38 23.42 -13.92
N ASN A 44 -17.52 22.88 -14.38
CA ASN A 44 -18.16 23.25 -15.66
C ASN A 44 -17.16 23.26 -16.85
N TYR A 45 -16.31 22.23 -16.91
CA TYR A 45 -15.26 22.05 -17.91
C TYR A 45 -14.31 23.26 -18.04
N LYS A 46 -14.08 23.98 -16.93
CA LYS A 46 -13.13 25.10 -16.83
C LYS A 46 -11.94 24.74 -15.95
N CYS A 47 -10.85 25.45 -16.16
CA CYS A 47 -9.66 25.40 -15.32
C CYS A 47 -10.04 25.81 -13.90
N ALA A 48 -9.76 24.95 -12.92
CA ALA A 48 -10.08 25.21 -11.52
C ALA A 48 -9.35 26.41 -10.91
N TYR A 49 -8.21 26.80 -11.49
CA TYR A 49 -7.47 27.98 -11.06
C TYR A 49 -7.99 29.25 -11.73
N THR A 50 -8.06 29.27 -13.07
CA THR A 50 -8.27 30.51 -13.84
C THR A 50 -9.72 30.72 -14.29
N GLY A 51 -10.57 29.70 -14.22
CA GLY A 51 -11.95 29.74 -14.75
C GLY A 51 -12.04 29.75 -16.28
N LYS A 52 -10.92 29.68 -17.01
CA LYS A 52 -10.91 29.60 -18.48
C LYS A 52 -11.45 28.24 -18.94
N LYS A 53 -12.23 28.22 -20.01
CA LYS A 53 -12.75 26.98 -20.62
C LYS A 53 -11.58 26.09 -21.06
N LEU A 54 -11.63 24.80 -20.69
CA LEU A 54 -10.62 23.84 -21.10
C LEU A 54 -10.99 23.21 -22.45
N LYS A 55 -10.00 23.07 -23.33
CA LYS A 55 -10.12 22.20 -24.51
C LYS A 55 -9.78 20.77 -24.10
N LYS A 56 -10.43 19.78 -24.73
CA LYS A 56 -10.35 18.36 -24.35
C LYS A 56 -8.90 17.84 -24.34
N GLU A 57 -8.08 18.29 -25.29
CA GLU A 57 -6.67 17.93 -25.48
C GLU A 57 -5.68 18.64 -24.53
N GLU A 58 -6.16 19.67 -23.82
CA GLU A 58 -5.38 20.46 -22.86
C GLU A 58 -5.66 20.08 -21.40
N VAL A 59 -6.75 19.34 -21.14
CA VAL A 59 -7.14 18.90 -19.80
C VAL A 59 -6.05 18.03 -19.20
N VAL A 60 -5.54 18.47 -18.06
CA VAL A 60 -4.75 17.65 -17.14
C VAL A 60 -5.33 17.79 -15.74
N PHE A 61 -5.12 16.79 -14.91
CA PHE A 61 -5.54 16.84 -13.51
C PHE A 61 -4.32 17.12 -12.64
N ASP A 62 -4.44 18.17 -11.83
CA ASP A 62 -3.42 18.59 -10.89
C ASP A 62 -3.84 18.26 -9.46
N HIS A 63 -2.86 18.03 -8.59
CA HIS A 63 -3.10 17.83 -7.17
C HIS A 63 -2.96 19.19 -6.45
N LEU A 64 -4.03 19.69 -5.83
CA LEU A 64 -4.03 20.95 -5.07
C LEU A 64 -2.88 20.97 -4.05
N ILE A 65 -2.78 19.90 -3.27
CA ILE A 65 -1.69 19.63 -2.34
C ILE A 65 -0.75 18.59 -2.99
N PRO A 66 0.53 18.93 -3.23
CA PRO A 66 1.48 18.02 -3.86
C PRO A 66 1.68 16.71 -3.09
N CYS A 67 1.67 15.58 -3.82
CA CYS A 67 1.92 14.25 -3.27
C CYS A 67 3.43 13.98 -3.08
N ASN A 68 4.05 14.72 -2.18
CA ASN A 68 5.49 14.62 -1.87
C ASN A 68 5.75 14.75 -0.36
N ARG A 69 7.02 14.61 0.06
CA ARG A 69 7.39 14.63 1.49
C ARG A 69 7.11 15.97 2.19
N LYS A 70 7.14 17.08 1.43
CA LYS A 70 6.98 18.44 1.98
C LYS A 70 5.51 18.72 2.33
N TYR A 71 4.59 18.31 1.46
CA TYR A 71 3.16 18.66 1.59
C TYR A 71 2.25 17.47 1.87
N GLY A 72 2.70 16.22 1.73
CA GLY A 72 1.94 15.04 2.14
C GLY A 72 0.57 14.85 1.46
N GLY A 73 0.32 15.47 0.30
CA GLY A 73 -0.97 15.36 -0.39
C GLY A 73 -1.33 13.92 -0.75
N LEU A 74 -2.62 13.61 -0.71
CA LEU A 74 -3.15 12.27 -1.01
C LEU A 74 -3.79 12.20 -2.40
N TYR A 75 -3.87 11.00 -2.96
CA TYR A 75 -4.46 10.70 -4.26
C TYR A 75 -5.98 10.50 -4.16
N LEU A 76 -6.66 11.50 -3.58
CA LEU A 76 -8.11 11.51 -3.37
C LEU A 76 -8.79 12.55 -4.27
N ALA A 77 -10.09 12.37 -4.54
CA ALA A 77 -10.83 13.17 -5.51
C ALA A 77 -10.79 14.66 -5.17
N GLY A 78 -11.04 15.02 -3.92
CA GLY A 78 -10.99 16.42 -3.49
C GLY A 78 -9.60 17.05 -3.53
N ASN A 79 -8.53 16.27 -3.75
CA ASN A 79 -7.21 16.84 -4.04
C ASN A 79 -6.96 17.04 -5.53
N LEU A 80 -7.75 16.45 -6.42
CA LEU A 80 -7.57 16.54 -7.86
C LEU A 80 -8.43 17.64 -8.45
N VAL A 81 -7.87 18.46 -9.35
CA VAL A 81 -8.63 19.50 -10.05
C VAL A 81 -8.27 19.57 -11.54
N PRO A 82 -9.22 19.93 -12.41
CA PRO A 82 -8.96 20.04 -13.83
C PRO A 82 -8.27 21.37 -14.12
N THR A 83 -7.21 21.32 -14.91
CA THR A 83 -6.43 22.50 -15.29
C THR A 83 -5.85 22.33 -16.70
N SER A 84 -5.25 23.38 -17.23
CA SER A 84 -4.50 23.31 -18.49
C SER A 84 -3.04 22.92 -18.22
N LYS A 85 -2.36 22.35 -19.23
CA LYS A 85 -0.93 22.02 -19.17
C LYS A 85 -0.07 23.22 -18.76
N GLU A 86 -0.38 24.41 -19.27
CA GLU A 86 0.34 25.66 -18.96
C GLU A 86 0.24 26.01 -17.47
N ILE A 87 -0.97 26.02 -16.93
CA ILE A 87 -1.20 26.39 -15.52
C ILE A 87 -0.63 25.31 -14.60
N ASN A 88 -0.78 24.03 -14.94
CA ASN A 88 -0.15 22.93 -14.22
C ASN A 88 1.38 23.08 -14.15
N ALA A 89 2.02 23.41 -15.27
CA ALA A 89 3.46 23.64 -15.31
C ALA A 89 3.89 24.85 -14.47
N LYS A 90 3.10 25.95 -14.48
CA LYS A 90 3.34 27.13 -13.63
C LYS A 90 3.22 26.81 -12.14
N LYS A 91 2.24 25.99 -11.73
CA LYS A 91 2.10 25.54 -10.35
C LYS A 91 3.24 24.61 -9.93
N SER A 92 3.60 23.67 -10.80
CA SER A 92 4.67 22.70 -10.54
C SER A 92 4.42 21.96 -9.21
N GLY A 93 5.45 21.77 -8.39
CA GLY A 93 5.37 21.09 -7.10
C GLY A 93 4.93 21.96 -5.92
N LYS A 94 4.30 23.13 -6.13
CA LYS A 94 3.82 24.02 -5.06
C LYS A 94 2.44 23.61 -4.57
N ASP A 95 2.17 23.89 -3.30
CA ASP A 95 0.81 23.91 -2.76
C ASP A 95 -0.05 24.99 -3.46
N PHE A 96 -1.35 24.73 -3.62
CA PHE A 96 -2.24 25.64 -4.34
C PHE A 96 -2.35 27.02 -3.67
N ILE A 97 -2.31 27.10 -2.34
CA ILE A 97 -2.35 28.38 -1.60
C ILE A 97 -1.06 29.15 -1.87
N GLU A 98 0.10 28.48 -1.82
CA GLU A 98 1.38 29.09 -2.18
C GLU A 98 1.39 29.55 -3.64
N PHE A 99 0.85 28.74 -4.56
CA PHE A 99 0.79 29.07 -5.99
C PHE A 99 -0.07 30.30 -6.28
N ILE A 100 -1.26 30.39 -5.67
CA ILE A 100 -2.18 31.53 -5.86
C ILE A 100 -1.61 32.79 -5.22
N ASN A 101 -0.97 32.68 -4.05
CA ASN A 101 -0.42 33.83 -3.34
C ASN A 101 0.90 34.34 -3.91
N ASP A 102 1.62 33.55 -4.71
CA ASP A 102 2.84 33.97 -5.40
C ASP A 102 2.60 35.23 -6.26
N GLU A 103 3.33 36.31 -5.96
CA GLU A 103 3.16 37.61 -6.63
C GLU A 103 3.49 37.56 -8.12
N ARG A 104 4.31 36.59 -8.54
CA ARG A 104 4.62 36.36 -9.95
C ARG A 104 3.41 35.91 -10.78
N ASN A 105 2.33 35.49 -10.11
CA ASN A 105 1.09 35.05 -10.73
C ASN A 105 -0.05 36.08 -10.59
N ASN A 106 0.25 37.34 -10.28
CA ASN A 106 -0.78 38.38 -10.14
C ASN A 106 -1.57 38.65 -11.44
N ASP A 107 -0.98 38.33 -12.60
CA ASP A 107 -1.65 38.34 -13.90
C ASP A 107 -2.72 37.24 -14.02
N LEU A 108 -2.50 36.09 -13.37
CA LEU A 108 -3.45 34.98 -13.30
C LEU A 108 -4.48 35.15 -12.18
N PHE A 109 -4.05 35.74 -11.06
CA PHE A 109 -4.84 35.92 -9.85
C PHE A 109 -4.72 37.36 -9.36
N PRO A 110 -5.62 38.27 -9.79
CA PRO A 110 -5.71 39.61 -9.24
C PRO A 110 -5.82 39.55 -7.72
N LYS A 111 -5.15 40.47 -7.01
CA LYS A 111 -4.95 40.42 -5.55
C LYS A 111 -6.28 40.28 -4.80
N GLU A 112 -7.30 40.99 -5.25
CA GLU A 112 -8.65 41.00 -4.72
C GLU A 112 -9.41 39.67 -4.94
N LYS A 113 -9.00 38.84 -5.91
CA LYS A 113 -9.63 37.55 -6.23
C LYS A 113 -8.90 36.35 -5.65
N LYS A 114 -7.67 36.50 -5.15
CA LYS A 114 -6.87 35.38 -4.61
C LYS A 114 -7.63 34.61 -3.53
N GLN A 115 -8.23 35.33 -2.59
CA GLN A 115 -8.98 34.72 -1.49
C GLN A 115 -10.22 33.98 -1.98
N GLU A 116 -10.98 34.56 -2.90
CA GLU A 116 -12.15 33.92 -3.54
C GLU A 116 -11.78 32.59 -4.21
N VAL A 117 -10.67 32.55 -4.95
CA VAL A 117 -10.18 31.33 -5.61
C VAL A 117 -9.77 30.27 -4.58
N ILE A 118 -9.06 30.67 -3.52
CA ILE A 118 -8.65 29.75 -2.44
C ILE A 118 -9.87 29.16 -1.74
N ASP A 119 -10.87 29.99 -1.42
CA ASP A 119 -12.06 29.56 -0.70
C ASP A 119 -12.91 28.61 -1.54
N ARG A 120 -13.07 28.89 -2.84
CA ARG A 120 -13.72 27.95 -3.78
C ARG A 120 -13.03 26.60 -3.85
N LEU A 121 -11.69 26.56 -3.84
CA LEU A 121 -10.93 25.30 -3.88
C LEU A 121 -11.00 24.54 -2.55
N LYS A 122 -11.08 25.24 -1.41
CA LYS A 122 -11.34 24.63 -0.10
C LYS A 122 -12.76 24.09 0.02
N GLU A 123 -13.74 24.79 -0.54
CA GLU A 123 -15.12 24.32 -0.64
C GLU A 123 -15.19 23.05 -1.49
N TYR A 124 -14.54 23.04 -2.66
CA TYR A 124 -14.39 21.83 -3.47
C TYR A 124 -13.76 20.66 -2.69
N GLN A 125 -12.67 20.90 -1.95
CA GLN A 125 -12.07 19.89 -1.08
C GLN A 125 -13.08 19.32 -0.09
N LYS A 126 -13.92 20.16 0.52
CA LYS A 126 -14.97 19.73 1.45
C LYS A 126 -16.06 18.93 0.74
N ASP A 127 -16.53 19.39 -0.42
CA ASP A 127 -17.62 18.76 -1.18
C ASP A 127 -17.22 17.37 -1.72
N PHE A 128 -15.93 17.18 -2.00
CA PHE A 128 -15.36 15.89 -2.41
C PHE A 128 -14.72 15.14 -1.23
N GLU A 129 -15.16 15.45 0.00
CA GLU A 129 -14.82 14.76 1.25
C GLU A 129 -13.30 14.60 1.47
N TYR A 130 -12.50 15.56 0.98
CA TYR A 130 -11.07 15.57 1.26
C TYR A 130 -10.86 15.78 2.76
N PRO A 131 -10.15 14.87 3.45
CA PRO A 131 -10.08 14.91 4.90
C PRO A 131 -9.39 16.19 5.39
N LYS A 132 -10.06 16.89 6.30
CA LYS A 132 -9.49 18.05 7.00
C LYS A 132 -8.33 17.59 7.87
N ASP A 133 -7.30 18.41 7.96
CA ASP A 133 -6.14 18.22 8.84
C ASP A 133 -5.38 16.91 8.64
N ILE A 134 -5.56 16.22 7.51
CA ILE A 134 -4.85 14.97 7.22
C ILE A 134 -3.36 15.18 7.03
N VAL A 135 -3.00 16.33 6.47
CA VAL A 135 -1.62 16.78 6.37
C VAL A 135 -1.30 17.55 7.64
N THR A 136 -0.95 16.82 8.69
CA THR A 136 -0.38 17.43 9.89
C THR A 136 1.11 17.67 9.71
N LYS A 137 1.66 18.61 10.51
CA LYS A 137 3.11 18.82 10.57
C LYS A 137 3.84 17.53 10.95
N ASP A 138 3.31 16.78 11.91
CA ASP A 138 3.86 15.49 12.35
C ASP A 138 3.89 14.46 11.21
N PHE A 139 2.82 14.41 10.40
CA PHE A 139 2.79 13.54 9.23
C PHE A 139 3.87 13.91 8.21
N THR A 140 4.00 15.19 7.87
CA THR A 140 5.04 15.64 6.92
C THR A 140 6.46 15.47 7.46
N ASN A 141 6.67 15.67 8.77
CA ASN A 141 7.94 15.39 9.43
C ASN A 141 8.29 13.91 9.31
N ARG A 142 7.31 13.02 9.54
CA ARG A 142 7.53 11.57 9.41
C ARG A 142 7.86 11.15 7.98
N LEU A 143 7.23 11.76 6.97
CA LEU A 143 7.60 11.52 5.57
C LEU A 143 9.03 12.00 5.26
N ALA A 144 9.47 13.11 5.84
CA ALA A 144 10.83 13.62 5.70
C ALA A 144 11.86 12.74 6.41
N GLU A 145 11.55 12.22 7.60
CA GLU A 145 12.38 11.24 8.31
C GLU A 145 12.59 9.98 7.47
N ILE A 146 11.51 9.37 6.97
CA ILE A 146 11.60 8.18 6.11
C ILE A 146 12.41 8.46 4.85
N TYR A 147 12.24 9.63 4.25
CA TYR A 147 13.03 10.05 3.09
C TYR A 147 14.53 10.05 3.40
N SER A 148 14.93 10.55 4.58
CA SER A 148 16.33 10.55 5.04
C SER A 148 16.82 9.16 5.46
N GLU A 149 15.98 8.33 6.09
CA GLU A 149 16.32 6.95 6.48
C GLU A 149 16.72 6.11 5.24
N VAL A 150 15.99 6.26 4.14
CA VAL A 150 16.29 5.59 2.86
C VAL A 150 17.65 6.02 2.33
N GLU A 151 18.00 7.29 2.48
CA GLU A 151 19.34 7.80 2.12
C GLU A 151 20.43 7.13 2.95
N GLY A 152 20.21 7.08 4.27
CA GLY A 152 21.11 6.44 5.22
C GLY A 152 21.37 4.98 4.86
N ILE A 153 20.31 4.20 4.62
CA ILE A 153 20.41 2.80 4.23
C ILE A 153 21.26 2.64 2.97
N ILE A 154 20.95 3.39 1.91
CA ILE A 154 21.68 3.26 0.63
C ILE A 154 23.14 3.64 0.81
N ASN A 155 23.43 4.74 1.49
CA ASN A 155 24.80 5.19 1.72
C ASN A 155 25.58 4.19 2.59
N THR A 156 24.96 3.59 3.60
CA THR A 156 25.59 2.54 4.42
C THR A 156 26.04 1.36 3.54
N TYR A 157 25.17 0.78 2.71
CA TYR A 157 25.55 -0.33 1.84
C TYR A 157 26.61 0.05 0.80
N VAL A 158 26.56 1.28 0.27
CA VAL A 158 27.59 1.78 -0.66
C VAL A 158 28.94 1.88 0.04
N LEU A 159 28.98 2.44 1.26
CA LEU A 159 30.21 2.55 2.04
C LEU A 159 30.74 1.16 2.44
N GLU A 160 29.88 0.26 2.90
CA GLU A 160 30.27 -1.13 3.19
C GLU A 160 30.93 -1.76 1.97
N PHE A 161 30.29 -1.70 0.80
CA PHE A 161 30.84 -2.27 -0.43
C PHE A 161 32.19 -1.66 -0.84
N LEU A 162 32.36 -0.34 -0.68
CA LEU A 162 33.57 0.36 -1.11
C LEU A 162 34.75 0.21 -0.13
N TYR A 163 34.47 0.03 1.16
CA TYR A 163 35.47 0.06 2.23
C TYR A 163 35.65 -1.28 2.95
N THR A 164 34.91 -2.32 2.62
CA THR A 164 35.29 -3.69 2.97
C THR A 164 36.39 -4.18 2.04
N GLU A 165 37.53 -4.59 2.60
CA GLU A 165 38.56 -5.36 1.89
C GLU A 165 37.92 -6.54 1.11
N PRO A 166 38.52 -6.99 -0.03
CA PRO A 166 37.97 -8.08 -0.82
C PRO A 166 37.69 -9.29 0.07
N PRO A 167 36.54 -9.98 -0.12
CA PRO A 167 36.03 -10.90 0.87
C PRO A 167 36.98 -12.10 1.02
N LYS A 168 37.70 -12.14 2.15
CA LYS A 168 38.01 -13.43 2.77
C LYS A 168 36.69 -13.95 3.32
N ALA A 169 36.29 -15.12 2.81
CA ALA A 169 35.13 -15.94 3.16
C ALA A 169 34.28 -15.45 4.36
N GLU A 170 32.99 -15.24 4.07
CA GLU A 170 31.86 -15.24 5.02
C GLU A 170 32.06 -14.42 6.30
N LYS A 171 31.80 -13.11 6.21
CA LYS A 171 31.33 -12.35 7.38
C LYS A 171 29.82 -12.25 7.32
N GLU A 172 29.17 -12.97 8.22
CA GLU A 172 27.76 -12.86 8.57
C GLU A 172 27.44 -11.37 8.79
N LEU A 173 26.40 -10.87 8.11
CA LEU A 173 25.98 -9.46 8.17
C LEU A 173 25.46 -9.19 9.59
N ASP A 174 26.26 -8.53 10.43
CA ASP A 174 25.91 -8.24 11.83
C ASP A 174 24.90 -7.07 11.89
N LEU A 175 23.64 -7.38 11.53
CA LEU A 175 22.52 -6.45 11.63
C LEU A 175 22.14 -6.30 13.11
N ASN A 176 22.08 -5.06 13.57
CA ASN A 176 21.65 -4.72 14.94
C ASN A 176 20.32 -5.42 15.29
N LYS A 177 20.28 -6.10 16.44
CA LYS A 177 19.12 -6.85 16.94
C LYS A 177 17.80 -6.08 16.88
N ASN A 178 17.81 -4.77 17.13
CA ASN A 178 16.62 -3.93 17.05
C ASN A 178 16.06 -3.81 15.61
N VAL A 179 16.94 -3.83 14.62
CA VAL A 179 16.58 -3.77 13.20
C VAL A 179 15.98 -5.10 12.77
N LEU A 180 16.57 -6.23 13.17
CA LEU A 180 16.03 -7.57 12.93
C LEU A 180 14.64 -7.74 13.55
N GLU A 181 14.45 -7.33 14.81
CA GLU A 181 13.14 -7.37 15.48
C GLU A 181 12.08 -6.49 14.77
N SER A 182 12.49 -5.35 14.21
CA SER A 182 11.61 -4.48 13.42
C SER A 182 11.21 -5.14 12.08
N PHE A 183 12.15 -5.78 11.40
CA PHE A 183 11.87 -6.52 10.16
C PHE A 183 10.94 -7.70 10.39
N GLU A 184 11.16 -8.49 11.45
CA GLU A 184 10.27 -9.60 11.81
C GLU A 184 8.85 -9.10 12.12
N LYS A 185 8.72 -8.01 12.90
CA LYS A 185 7.41 -7.38 13.16
C LYS A 185 6.71 -6.96 11.88
N ASN A 186 7.43 -6.29 10.97
CA ASN A 186 6.86 -5.86 9.69
C ASN A 186 6.44 -7.03 8.80
N LEU A 187 7.24 -8.11 8.77
CA LEU A 187 6.92 -9.34 8.05
C LEU A 187 5.62 -9.96 8.58
N ILE A 188 5.47 -10.06 9.90
CA ILE A 188 4.27 -10.57 10.56
C ILE A 188 3.05 -9.67 10.26
N VAL A 189 3.20 -8.34 10.34
CA VAL A 189 2.12 -7.38 10.05
C VAL A 189 1.64 -7.51 8.61
N ASN A 190 2.56 -7.52 7.65
CA ASN A 190 2.23 -7.68 6.23
C ASN A 190 1.51 -9.00 5.96
N GLU A 191 1.94 -10.07 6.62
CA GLU A 191 1.34 -11.38 6.48
C GLU A 191 -0.09 -11.41 7.05
N LYS A 192 -0.32 -10.80 8.21
CA LYS A 192 -1.66 -10.65 8.80
C LYS A 192 -2.62 -9.90 7.87
N LEU A 193 -2.16 -8.82 7.24
CA LEU A 193 -2.95 -8.05 6.27
C LEU A 193 -3.29 -8.87 5.02
N LYS A 194 -2.32 -9.64 4.51
CA LYS A 194 -2.51 -10.56 3.38
C LYS A 194 -3.60 -11.59 3.70
N VAL A 195 -3.51 -12.23 4.87
CA VAL A 195 -4.50 -13.21 5.35
C VAL A 195 -5.88 -12.59 5.53
N LYS A 196 -5.98 -11.43 6.18
CA LYS A 196 -7.24 -10.69 6.38
C LYS A 196 -7.95 -10.40 5.04
N ARG A 197 -7.20 -10.13 3.97
CA ARG A 197 -7.74 -9.87 2.63
C ARG A 197 -8.11 -11.14 1.87
N ARG A 198 -7.34 -12.22 2.02
CA ARG A 198 -7.47 -13.44 1.20
C ARG A 198 -8.43 -14.46 1.79
N VAL A 199 -8.40 -14.71 3.10
CA VAL A 199 -9.21 -15.77 3.73
C VAL A 199 -10.71 -15.61 3.50
N PRO A 200 -11.33 -14.42 3.63
CA PRO A 200 -12.75 -14.27 3.32
C PRO A 200 -13.10 -14.62 1.88
N LYS A 201 -12.17 -14.39 0.93
CA LYS A 201 -12.34 -14.75 -0.48
C LYS A 201 -12.19 -16.25 -0.69
N TRP A 202 -11.20 -16.87 -0.03
CA TRP A 202 -10.99 -18.31 -0.07
C TRP A 202 -12.20 -19.09 0.43
N LEU A 203 -12.80 -18.65 1.54
CA LEU A 203 -13.99 -19.31 2.08
C LEU A 203 -15.19 -19.23 1.11
N LYS A 204 -15.29 -18.17 0.30
CA LYS A 204 -16.36 -18.01 -0.70
C LYS A 204 -16.09 -18.76 -2.01
N ASP A 205 -14.82 -18.83 -2.44
CA ASP A 205 -14.43 -19.49 -3.68
C ASP A 205 -13.84 -20.89 -3.40
N THR A 206 -14.73 -21.85 -3.21
CA THR A 206 -14.40 -23.21 -2.76
C THR A 206 -13.64 -24.06 -3.80
N HIS A 207 -13.37 -23.54 -5.00
CA HIS A 207 -12.63 -24.24 -6.05
C HIS A 207 -11.11 -24.04 -5.95
N GLN A 208 -10.65 -22.98 -5.28
CA GLN A 208 -9.21 -22.74 -5.14
C GLN A 208 -8.57 -23.77 -4.21
N GLN A 209 -7.35 -24.19 -4.53
CA GLN A 209 -6.63 -25.22 -3.77
C GLN A 209 -6.41 -24.83 -2.30
N ASN A 210 -6.03 -23.58 -2.04
CA ASN A 210 -5.89 -23.02 -0.70
C ASN A 210 -7.22 -23.01 0.09
N SER A 211 -8.34 -22.87 -0.62
CA SER A 211 -9.69 -22.81 -0.04
C SER A 211 -10.16 -24.19 0.35
N ILE A 212 -9.91 -25.19 -0.50
CA ILE A 212 -10.16 -26.60 -0.20
C ILE A 212 -9.37 -27.03 1.05
N ILE A 213 -8.08 -26.72 1.12
CA ILE A 213 -7.23 -27.05 2.28
C ILE A 213 -7.76 -26.36 3.54
N LEU A 214 -8.03 -25.05 3.48
CA LEU A 214 -8.48 -24.31 4.65
C LEU A 214 -9.82 -24.81 5.18
N LEU A 215 -10.80 -25.07 4.30
CA LEU A 215 -12.10 -25.59 4.69
C LEU A 215 -12.02 -27.01 5.24
N ALA A 216 -11.19 -27.88 4.66
CA ALA A 216 -10.96 -29.23 5.18
C ALA A 216 -10.37 -29.17 6.60
N PHE A 217 -9.34 -28.34 6.80
CA PHE A 217 -8.75 -28.13 8.13
C PHE A 217 -9.79 -27.63 9.14
N LEU A 218 -10.55 -26.59 8.81
CA LEU A 218 -11.51 -25.99 9.75
C LEU A 218 -12.62 -26.97 10.17
N LYS A 219 -13.07 -27.82 9.24
CA LYS A 219 -14.05 -28.88 9.52
C LYS A 219 -13.49 -29.98 10.42
N LEU A 220 -12.23 -30.36 10.23
CA LEU A 220 -11.55 -31.33 11.11
C LEU A 220 -11.33 -30.72 12.50
N TYR A 221 -10.82 -29.48 12.53
CA TYR A 221 -10.51 -28.74 13.74
C TYR A 221 -11.75 -28.52 14.62
N GLU A 222 -12.91 -28.21 14.04
CA GLU A 222 -14.18 -28.07 14.79
C GLU A 222 -14.62 -29.36 15.49
N LYS A 223 -14.21 -30.54 14.97
CA LYS A 223 -14.59 -31.85 15.56
C LYS A 223 -13.66 -32.28 16.69
N SER A 224 -12.36 -32.04 16.56
CA SER A 224 -11.36 -32.65 17.46
C SER A 224 -10.41 -31.65 18.12
N ASN A 225 -10.38 -30.38 17.72
CA ASN A 225 -9.38 -29.36 18.07
C ASN A 225 -7.91 -29.73 17.77
N GLU A 226 -7.64 -30.96 17.36
CA GLU A 226 -6.33 -31.47 16.96
C GLU A 226 -6.45 -32.10 15.57
N VAL A 227 -5.57 -31.69 14.66
CA VAL A 227 -5.54 -32.16 13.26
C VAL A 227 -4.11 -32.53 12.90
N SER A 228 -3.90 -33.76 12.45
CA SER A 228 -2.61 -34.17 11.87
C SER A 228 -2.52 -33.74 10.41
N VAL A 229 -1.29 -33.55 9.91
CA VAL A 229 -1.08 -33.19 8.50
C VAL A 229 -1.56 -34.32 7.57
N GLU A 230 -1.41 -35.57 7.99
CA GLU A 230 -1.87 -36.75 7.25
C GLU A 230 -3.40 -36.78 7.17
N GLN A 231 -4.09 -36.53 8.29
CA GLN A 231 -5.56 -36.44 8.31
C GLN A 231 -6.07 -35.31 7.40
N LEU A 232 -5.39 -34.16 7.40
CA LEU A 232 -5.72 -33.04 6.53
C LEU A 232 -5.51 -33.39 5.06
N GLU A 233 -4.39 -34.02 4.72
CA GLU A 233 -4.06 -34.46 3.36
C GLU A 233 -5.09 -35.48 2.84
N GLU A 234 -5.44 -36.46 3.65
CA GLU A 234 -6.48 -37.45 3.33
C GLU A 234 -7.86 -36.82 3.11
N GLU A 235 -8.26 -35.86 3.97
CA GLU A 235 -9.55 -35.18 3.83
C GLU A 235 -9.60 -34.31 2.57
N VAL A 236 -8.50 -33.61 2.27
CA VAL A 236 -8.37 -32.79 1.07
C VAL A 236 -8.39 -33.64 -0.20
N ALA A 237 -7.76 -34.81 -0.19
CA ALA A 237 -7.72 -35.73 -1.33
C ALA A 237 -9.11 -36.27 -1.75
N LYS A 238 -10.10 -36.23 -0.85
CA LYS A 238 -11.50 -36.60 -1.16
C LYS A 238 -12.19 -35.57 -2.06
N ASN A 239 -11.68 -34.33 -2.12
CA ASN A 239 -12.25 -33.30 -2.97
C ASN A 239 -11.79 -33.49 -4.43
N LYS A 240 -12.74 -33.76 -5.33
CA LYS A 240 -12.49 -33.98 -6.77
C LYS A 240 -11.82 -32.78 -7.47
N GLY A 241 -11.99 -31.56 -6.95
CA GLY A 241 -11.36 -30.35 -7.47
C GLY A 241 -9.94 -30.10 -6.97
N PHE A 242 -9.42 -30.95 -6.08
CA PHE A 242 -8.07 -30.79 -5.55
C PHE A 242 -7.03 -31.38 -6.50
N HIS A 243 -6.02 -30.58 -6.85
CA HIS A 243 -4.85 -31.06 -7.58
C HIS A 243 -4.01 -31.92 -6.64
N LYS A 244 -3.60 -33.13 -7.08
CA LYS A 244 -2.86 -34.13 -6.28
C LYS A 244 -1.43 -33.73 -5.85
N ASN A 245 -1.20 -32.46 -5.55
CA ASN A 245 0.03 -31.89 -5.00
C ASN A 245 -0.31 -31.14 -3.71
N PHE A 246 -0.58 -31.88 -2.63
CA PHE A 246 -0.93 -31.30 -1.34
C PHE A 246 0.19 -30.41 -0.81
N GLN A 247 1.43 -30.92 -0.74
CA GLN A 247 2.57 -30.18 -0.20
C GLN A 247 2.84 -28.88 -0.97
N GLY A 248 2.72 -28.87 -2.30
CA GLY A 248 2.90 -27.67 -3.11
C GLY A 248 1.86 -26.57 -2.85
N ASN A 249 0.65 -26.94 -2.42
CA ASN A 249 -0.41 -25.99 -2.07
C ASN A 249 -0.45 -25.65 -0.56
N PHE A 250 0.04 -26.57 0.28
CA PHE A 250 0.07 -26.45 1.73
C PHE A 250 1.26 -25.61 2.22
N LYS A 251 2.46 -25.82 1.66
CA LYS A 251 3.68 -25.08 2.05
C LYS A 251 3.53 -23.54 1.95
N PRO A 252 2.92 -22.97 0.88
CA PRO A 252 2.65 -21.53 0.79
C PRO A 252 1.68 -20.99 1.84
N MET A 253 0.99 -21.86 2.59
CA MET A 253 0.08 -21.53 3.69
C MET A 253 0.71 -21.75 5.07
N THR A 254 1.92 -22.32 5.13
CA THR A 254 2.67 -22.60 6.38
C THR A 254 3.93 -21.74 6.55
N GLU A 255 4.45 -21.13 5.50
CA GLU A 255 5.71 -20.37 5.53
C GLU A 255 5.51 -18.93 5.01
N ILE A 256 6.36 -18.00 5.46
CA ILE A 256 6.39 -16.62 4.96
C ILE A 256 7.59 -16.48 4.01
N TYR A 257 7.32 -16.18 2.75
CA TYR A 257 8.30 -15.89 1.72
C TYR A 257 7.62 -15.14 0.56
N ASP A 258 8.40 -14.67 -0.41
CA ASP A 258 7.88 -13.94 -1.56
C ASP A 258 6.86 -14.78 -2.35
N ASN A 259 5.68 -14.20 -2.60
CA ASN A 259 4.58 -14.82 -3.33
C ASN A 259 3.90 -16.03 -2.64
N ASN A 260 4.07 -16.22 -1.33
CA ASN A 260 3.27 -17.22 -0.62
C ASN A 260 1.75 -16.93 -0.73
N HIS A 261 0.93 -17.94 -0.39
CA HIS A 261 -0.53 -17.81 -0.43
C HIS A 261 -1.08 -16.99 0.74
N GLY A 262 -0.37 -16.97 1.86
CA GLY A 262 -0.82 -16.38 3.11
C GLY A 262 -0.67 -17.42 4.21
N LYS A 263 0.20 -17.15 5.18
CA LYS A 263 0.47 -18.05 6.30
C LYS A 263 -0.73 -18.06 7.24
N VAL A 264 -1.48 -19.15 7.19
CA VAL A 264 -2.61 -19.42 8.10
C VAL A 264 -2.34 -20.60 9.02
N PHE A 265 -1.36 -21.44 8.65
CA PHE A 265 -1.01 -22.66 9.38
C PHE A 265 0.36 -22.57 10.03
N GLU A 266 0.49 -23.34 11.11
CA GLU A 266 1.75 -23.67 11.76
C GLU A 266 1.80 -25.19 11.96
N VAL A 267 2.92 -25.79 11.55
CA VAL A 267 3.18 -27.21 11.70
C VAL A 267 4.01 -27.42 12.95
N TYR A 268 3.65 -28.41 13.75
CA TYR A 268 4.39 -28.80 14.97
C TYR A 268 4.39 -30.33 15.10
N TYR A 269 5.16 -30.87 16.04
CA TYR A 269 5.22 -32.31 16.30
C TYR A 269 4.61 -32.64 17.66
N LYS A 270 3.79 -33.70 17.70
CA LYS A 270 3.29 -34.32 18.94
C LYS A 270 3.82 -35.75 18.97
N GLY A 271 4.95 -35.95 19.66
CA GLY A 271 5.74 -37.17 19.52
C GLY A 271 6.32 -37.28 18.10
N GLN A 272 6.08 -38.39 17.42
CA GLN A 272 6.50 -38.61 16.03
C GLN A 272 5.47 -38.12 14.99
N GLN A 273 4.28 -37.69 15.44
CA GLN A 273 3.20 -37.29 14.54
C GLN A 273 3.30 -35.80 14.17
N ARG A 274 3.16 -35.50 12.87
CA ARG A 274 3.17 -34.14 12.35
C ARG A 274 1.77 -33.53 12.44
N MET A 275 1.65 -32.50 13.26
CA MET A 275 0.39 -31.82 13.55
C MET A 275 0.33 -30.46 12.84
N VAL A 276 -0.89 -29.97 12.61
CA VAL A 276 -1.15 -28.64 12.06
C VAL A 276 -2.16 -27.89 12.94
N LYS A 277 -1.90 -26.61 13.18
CA LYS A 277 -2.80 -25.68 13.86
C LYS A 277 -2.88 -24.36 13.11
N LEU A 278 -3.84 -23.52 13.48
CA LEU A 278 -3.86 -22.13 13.01
C LEU A 278 -2.66 -21.38 13.58
N TRP A 279 -2.04 -20.56 12.74
CA TRP A 279 -0.95 -19.71 13.18
C TRP A 279 -1.48 -18.60 14.10
N SER A 280 -0.93 -18.50 15.30
CA SER A 280 -1.43 -17.64 16.40
C SER A 280 -1.63 -16.17 15.99
N ASN A 281 -0.78 -15.64 15.12
CA ASN A 281 -0.89 -14.26 14.62
C ASN A 281 -2.12 -14.01 13.75
N THR A 282 -2.74 -15.05 13.19
CA THR A 282 -3.85 -14.99 12.24
C THR A 282 -5.08 -15.79 12.65
N GLU A 283 -4.97 -16.64 13.67
CA GLU A 283 -6.03 -17.53 14.16
C GLU A 283 -7.38 -16.82 14.34
N LYS A 284 -7.40 -15.72 15.09
CA LYS A 284 -8.62 -14.93 15.32
C LYS A 284 -9.27 -14.42 14.02
N ILE A 285 -8.45 -14.04 13.04
CA ILE A 285 -8.91 -13.55 11.73
C ILE A 285 -9.57 -14.70 10.95
N VAL A 286 -8.94 -15.87 10.95
CA VAL A 286 -9.43 -17.05 10.24
C VAL A 286 -10.73 -17.56 10.85
N LEU A 287 -10.79 -17.70 12.17
CA LEU A 287 -11.98 -18.20 12.88
C LEU A 287 -13.17 -17.24 12.76
N ALA A 288 -12.95 -15.92 12.83
CA ALA A 288 -13.99 -14.93 12.61
C ALA A 288 -14.58 -15.04 11.19
N ALA A 289 -13.72 -15.09 10.17
CA ALA A 289 -14.16 -15.24 8.78
C ALA A 289 -14.90 -16.57 8.54
N TYR A 290 -14.47 -17.66 9.19
CA TYR A 290 -15.17 -18.94 9.11
C TYR A 290 -16.55 -18.92 9.75
N LYS A 291 -16.69 -18.24 10.89
CA LYS A 291 -17.99 -18.05 11.54
C LYS A 291 -18.96 -17.28 10.63
N GLU A 292 -18.51 -16.21 9.99
CA GLU A 292 -19.31 -15.44 9.02
C GLU A 292 -19.69 -16.27 7.78
N TYR A 293 -18.78 -17.12 7.30
CA TYR A 293 -19.05 -18.03 6.19
C TYR A 293 -20.17 -19.04 6.51
N LYS A 294 -20.21 -19.59 7.73
CA LYS A 294 -21.24 -20.56 8.14
C LYS A 294 -22.64 -19.95 8.33
N GLN A 295 -22.75 -18.63 8.36
CA GLN A 295 -24.02 -17.91 8.52
C GLN A 295 -24.66 -17.51 7.18
N GLN A 296 -23.98 -17.74 6.06
CA GLN A 296 -24.46 -17.53 4.69
C GLN A 296 -25.07 -18.81 4.14
#